data_AF-A0A0G1FG97-F1
#
_entry.id   AF-A0A0G1FG97-F1
#
_cell.length_a   1.000
_cell.length_b   1.000
_cell.length_c   1.000
_cell.angle_alpha   90.00
_cell.angle_beta   90.00
_cell.angle_gamma   90.00
#
_symmetry.space_group_name_H-M   'P 1'
#
loop_
_entity.id
_entity.type
_entity.pdbx_description
1 polymer ?
#
loop_
_entity_poly.entity_id
_entity_poly.type
_entity_poly.pdbx_seq_one_letter_code
_entity_poly.pdbx_strand_id
1 'polypeptide(L)'
;MNNKNKQYKHNFKFIVGIDEAGRGPLAGPVCVGAVGAKLKNKNEKLKILEGIKDSKKLSAKKREEWFKVLRENPEFECHHVFVSNEMIDKFGIRKAVLYGVEKILEKFSRQPDLVMLDG
;
A
#
# COMPACT_ATOMS: atom_id res chain seq x y z
N MET A 1 19.29 -25.38 -18.97
CA MET A 1 19.84 -25.58 -17.62
C MET A 1 19.63 -24.32 -16.79
N ASN A 2 18.66 -24.42 -15.88
CA ASN A 2 18.45 -23.69 -14.62
C ASN A 2 19.24 -22.39 -14.37
N ASN A 3 18.52 -21.26 -14.31
CA ASN A 3 18.82 -20.27 -13.26
C ASN A 3 17.68 -19.27 -13.06
N LYS A 4 17.50 -18.87 -11.79
CA LYS A 4 16.66 -17.77 -11.27
C LYS A 4 15.25 -18.10 -10.77
N ASN A 5 15.12 -19.13 -9.93
CA ASN A 5 14.19 -19.06 -8.79
C ASN A 5 15.00 -18.93 -7.51
N LYS A 6 15.56 -17.73 -7.25
CA LYS A 6 16.00 -17.37 -5.89
C LYS A 6 14.73 -17.18 -5.07
N GLN A 7 14.20 -18.28 -4.56
CA GLN A 7 13.12 -18.29 -3.60
C GLN A 7 13.65 -17.59 -2.34
N TYR A 8 13.30 -16.32 -2.14
CA TYR A 8 13.60 -15.61 -0.91
C TYR A 8 13.00 -16.41 0.25
N LYS A 9 13.83 -17.11 1.04
CA LYS A 9 13.44 -17.78 2.29
C LYS A 9 13.25 -16.75 3.42
N HIS A 10 12.75 -15.56 3.12
CA HIS A 10 12.43 -14.59 4.17
C HIS A 10 11.06 -14.93 4.75
N ASN A 11 11.05 -15.12 6.06
CA ASN A 11 9.84 -15.39 6.84
C ASN A 11 9.21 -14.02 7.16
N PHE A 12 8.70 -13.33 6.14
CA PHE A 12 8.08 -12.02 6.30
C PHE A 12 6.84 -12.15 7.17
N LYS A 13 6.79 -11.40 8.29
CA LYS A 13 5.66 -11.36 9.22
C LYS A 13 4.85 -10.08 9.08
N PHE A 14 5.41 -9.05 8.44
CA PHE A 14 4.73 -7.80 8.16
C PHE A 14 5.15 -7.25 6.82
N ILE A 15 4.18 -7.22 5.90
CA ILE A 15 4.36 -6.77 4.52
C ILE A 15 3.49 -5.54 4.36
N VAL A 16 4.03 -4.47 3.78
CA VAL A 16 3.29 -3.25 3.48
C VAL A 16 3.18 -3.08 1.97
N GLY A 17 1.95 -2.98 1.46
CA GLY A 17 1.67 -2.51 0.10
C GLY A 17 1.37 -1.01 0.11
N ILE A 18 1.92 -0.28 -0.85
CA ILE A 18 1.73 1.17 -1.01
C ILE A 18 1.35 1.47 -2.46
N ASP A 19 0.38 2.36 -2.62
CA ASP A 19 -0.13 2.83 -3.91
C ASP A 19 -0.48 4.33 -3.81
N GLU A 20 -0.55 5.02 -4.94
CA GLU A 20 -0.91 6.44 -5.02
C GLU A 20 -2.12 6.73 -5.92
N ALA A 21 -2.90 7.75 -5.54
CA ALA A 21 -4.00 8.27 -6.32
C ALA A 21 -3.87 9.78 -6.49
N GLY A 22 -4.21 10.28 -7.69
CA GLY A 22 -4.17 11.71 -7.98
C GLY A 22 -2.92 12.21 -8.71
N ARG A 23 -2.22 11.34 -9.48
CA ARG A 23 -1.09 11.76 -10.33
C ARG A 23 -1.48 12.40 -11.67
N GLY A 24 -2.69 12.14 -12.16
CA GLY A 24 -3.20 12.61 -13.46
C GLY A 24 -4.07 13.87 -13.46
N PRO A 25 -4.82 14.20 -12.38
CA PRO A 25 -5.60 15.45 -12.33
C PRO A 25 -4.75 16.71 -12.46
N LEU A 26 -5.34 17.78 -13.00
CA LEU A 26 -4.72 19.10 -13.15
C LEU A 26 -4.50 19.83 -11.82
N ALA A 27 -5.30 19.51 -10.81
CA ALA A 27 -5.28 20.15 -9.51
C ALA A 27 -5.61 19.15 -8.39
N GLY A 28 -5.18 19.49 -7.18
CA GLY A 28 -5.42 18.72 -5.97
C GLY A 28 -4.16 18.00 -5.46
N PRO A 29 -4.20 17.50 -4.22
CA PRO A 29 -3.10 16.76 -3.63
C PRO A 29 -2.97 15.38 -4.27
N VAL A 30 -1.79 14.77 -4.14
CA VAL A 30 -1.63 13.32 -4.34
C VAL A 30 -1.87 12.62 -3.01
N CYS A 31 -2.69 11.58 -3.03
CA CYS A 31 -2.92 10.71 -1.88
C CYS A 31 -2.00 9.49 -2.01
N VAL A 32 -1.21 9.21 -0.98
CA VAL A 32 -0.48 7.94 -0.85
C VAL A 32 -1.19 7.11 0.19
N GLY A 33 -1.56 5.88 -0.15
CA GLY A 33 -2.23 4.93 0.73
C GLY A 33 -1.36 3.71 0.99
N ALA A 34 -1.42 3.16 2.19
CA ALA A 34 -0.66 1.97 2.56
C ALA A 34 -1.51 1.00 3.37
N VAL A 35 -1.35 -0.29 3.08
CA VAL A 35 -1.94 -1.40 3.83
C VAL A 35 -0.82 -2.32 4.27
N GLY A 36 -0.61 -2.40 5.59
CA GLY A 36 0.26 -3.39 6.23
C GLY A 36 -0.53 -4.64 6.58
N ALA A 37 -0.02 -5.81 6.24
CA ALA A 37 -0.60 -7.11 6.57
C ALA A 37 0.34 -7.90 7.48
N LYS A 38 -0.18 -8.32 8.65
CA LYS A 38 0.51 -9.14 9.64
C LYS A 38 0.25 -10.61 9.34
N LEU A 39 1.30 -11.33 8.97
CA LEU A 39 1.26 -12.76 8.67
C LEU A 39 1.69 -13.54 9.90
N LYS A 40 0.91 -14.54 10.30
CA LYS A 40 1.28 -15.44 11.40
C LYS A 40 2.35 -16.43 10.92
N ASN A 41 2.17 -16.97 9.71
CA ASN A 41 3.02 -18.02 9.14
C ASN A 41 3.37 -17.78 7.67
N LYS A 42 4.51 -18.31 7.20
CA LYS A 42 5.04 -18.16 5.83
C LYS A 42 4.06 -18.48 4.70
N ASN A 43 3.17 -19.46 4.93
CA ASN A 43 2.26 -20.00 3.92
C ASN A 43 0.83 -19.49 4.12
N GLU A 44 0.62 -18.52 5.01
CA GLU A 44 -0.68 -17.93 5.22
C GLU A 44 -1.03 -17.07 4.00
N LYS A 45 -1.85 -17.62 3.11
CA LYS A 45 -2.61 -16.79 2.19
C LYS A 45 -3.58 -16.00 3.04
N LEU A 46 -3.59 -14.68 2.87
CA LEU A 46 -4.62 -13.82 3.42
C LEU A 46 -5.93 -14.20 2.74
N LYS A 47 -6.63 -15.20 3.29
CA LYS A 47 -7.92 -15.69 2.76
C LYS A 47 -8.92 -14.55 2.61
N ILE A 48 -8.82 -13.55 3.49
CA ILE A 48 -9.62 -12.33 3.43
C ILE A 48 -9.39 -11.48 2.17
N LEU A 49 -8.23 -11.62 1.51
CA LEU A 49 -7.94 -10.96 0.23
C LEU A 49 -8.28 -11.85 -0.97
N GLU A 50 -8.78 -13.07 -0.79
CA GLU A 50 -9.24 -13.91 -1.89
C GLU A 50 -10.44 -13.22 -2.58
N GLY A 51 -10.24 -12.85 -3.85
CA GLY A 51 -11.24 -12.12 -4.64
C GLY A 51 -10.91 -10.64 -4.86
N ILE A 52 -9.96 -10.06 -4.12
CA ILE A 52 -9.39 -8.74 -4.43
C ILE A 52 -8.26 -8.94 -5.43
N LYS A 53 -8.56 -8.82 -6.73
CA LYS A 53 -7.55 -8.82 -7.78
C LYS A 53 -7.43 -7.49 -8.54
N ASP A 54 -8.46 -6.65 -8.49
CA ASP A 54 -8.43 -5.41 -9.27
C ASP A 54 -9.39 -4.37 -8.67
N SER A 55 -8.86 -3.45 -7.87
CA SER A 55 -9.65 -2.34 -7.28
C SER A 55 -10.30 -1.47 -8.36
N LYS A 56 -9.74 -1.46 -9.57
CA LYS A 56 -10.23 -0.73 -10.75
C LYS A 56 -11.55 -1.29 -11.29
N LYS A 57 -11.91 -2.52 -10.94
CA LYS A 57 -13.20 -3.16 -11.30
C LYS A 57 -14.24 -3.10 -10.19
N LEU A 58 -13.90 -2.53 -9.02
CA LEU A 58 -14.82 -2.38 -7.90
C LEU A 58 -15.62 -1.09 -8.02
N SER A 59 -16.92 -1.15 -7.71
CA SER A 59 -17.74 0.05 -7.52
C SER A 59 -17.29 0.83 -6.28
N ALA A 60 -17.65 2.12 -6.19
CA ALA A 60 -17.34 2.93 -5.00
C ALA A 60 -17.82 2.27 -3.70
N LYS A 61 -19.06 1.76 -3.70
CA LYS A 61 -19.64 1.01 -2.59
C LYS A 61 -18.80 -0.21 -2.20
N LYS A 62 -18.37 -1.02 -3.17
CA LYS A 62 -17.52 -2.18 -2.89
C LYS A 62 -16.15 -1.78 -2.32
N ARG A 63 -15.58 -0.65 -2.76
CA ARG A 63 -14.32 -0.15 -2.20
C ARG A 63 -14.48 0.26 -0.74
N GLU A 64 -15.58 0.92 -0.38
CA GLU A 64 -15.90 1.24 1.02
C GLU A 64 -16.09 -0.01 1.88
N GLU A 65 -16.83 -1.00 1.37
CA GLU A 65 -17.01 -2.29 2.06
C GLU A 65 -15.66 -2.96 2.34
N TRP A 66 -14.78 -3.03 1.33
CA TRP A 66 -13.44 -3.59 1.52
C TRP A 66 -12.58 -2.79 2.47
N PHE A 67 -12.64 -1.46 2.38
CA PHE A 67 -11.90 -0.60 3.29
C PHE A 67 -12.35 -0.80 4.74
N LYS A 68 -13.65 -0.99 4.97
CA LYS A 68 -14.19 -1.34 6.28
C LYS A 68 -13.65 -2.70 6.76
N VAL A 69 -13.67 -3.72 5.90
CA VAL A 69 -13.12 -5.06 6.22
C VAL A 69 -11.64 -4.99 6.60
N LEU A 70 -10.83 -4.24 5.85
CA LEU A 70 -9.40 -4.07 6.13
C LEU A 70 -9.18 -3.29 7.43
N ARG A 71 -9.98 -2.26 7.70
CA ARG A 71 -9.86 -1.44 8.92
C ARG A 71 -10.27 -2.19 10.19
N GLU A 72 -11.31 -3.02 10.11
CA GLU A 72 -11.86 -3.74 11.26
C GLU A 72 -11.09 -5.03 11.58
N ASN A 73 -10.31 -5.57 10.63
CA ASN A 73 -9.49 -6.75 10.88
C ASN A 73 -8.13 -6.38 11.53
N PRO A 74 -7.82 -6.90 12.74
CA PRO A 74 -6.58 -6.60 13.47
C PRO A 74 -5.28 -7.08 12.78
N GLU A 75 -5.39 -7.96 11.79
CA GLU A 75 -4.28 -8.42 10.97
C GLU A 75 -3.81 -7.35 9.98
N PHE A 76 -4.59 -6.28 9.79
CA PHE A 76 -4.24 -5.19 8.88
C PHE A 76 -4.03 -3.88 9.63
N GLU A 77 -3.23 -3.02 9.03
CA GLU A 77 -3.00 -1.65 9.47
C GLU A 77 -3.05 -0.75 8.24
N CYS A 78 -4.00 0.18 8.20
CA CYS A 78 -4.25 1.03 7.04
C CYS A 78 -3.90 2.48 7.35
N HIS A 79 -3.05 3.07 6.52
CA HIS A 79 -2.66 4.47 6.62
C HIS A 79 -2.88 5.19 5.29
N HIS A 80 -2.98 6.50 5.35
CA HIS A 80 -2.92 7.37 4.17
C HIS A 80 -2.27 8.71 4.53
N VAL A 81 -1.71 9.38 3.52
CA VAL A 81 -1.20 10.75 3.62
C VAL A 81 -1.58 11.52 2.36
N PHE A 82 -1.86 12.81 2.53
CA PHE A 82 -2.01 13.73 1.42
C PHE A 82 -0.73 14.56 1.30
N VAL A 83 -0.22 14.68 0.08
CA VAL A 83 0.88 15.57 -0.25
C VAL A 83 0.31 16.71 -1.08
N SER A 84 0.48 17.94 -0.59
CA SER A 84 -0.14 19.13 -1.18
C SER A 84 0.34 19.38 -2.60
N ASN A 85 -0.49 20.06 -3.39
CA ASN A 85 -0.12 20.54 -4.72
C ASN A 85 1.09 21.48 -4.65
N GLU A 86 1.25 22.28 -3.60
CA GLU A 86 2.44 23.14 -3.42
C GLU A 86 3.75 22.34 -3.42
N MET A 87 3.75 21.15 -2.81
CA MET A 87 4.90 20.23 -2.83
C MET A 87 5.13 19.66 -4.23
N ILE A 88 4.04 19.36 -4.96
CA ILE A 88 4.09 18.87 -6.35
C ILE A 88 4.66 19.95 -7.27
N ASP A 89 4.17 21.19 -7.15
CA ASP A 89 4.58 22.32 -7.97
C ASP A 89 6.05 22.67 -7.74
N LYS A 90 6.51 22.60 -6.49
CA LYS A 90 7.88 22.95 -6.12
C LYS A 90 8.92 21.87 -6.46
N PHE A 91 8.57 20.59 -6.33
CA PHE A 91 9.54 19.49 -6.39
C PHE A 91 9.25 18.45 -7.47
N GLY A 92 8.10 18.55 -8.13
CA GLY A 92 7.60 17.59 -9.11
C GLY A 92 6.89 16.40 -8.47
N ILE A 93 5.97 15.80 -9.22
CA ILE A 93 5.09 14.71 -8.76
C ILE A 93 5.85 13.51 -8.22
N ARG A 94 6.98 13.14 -8.83
CA ARG A 94 7.78 11.99 -8.38
C ARG A 94 8.34 12.20 -6.97
N LYS A 95 8.86 13.40 -6.68
CA LYS A 95 9.41 13.72 -5.35
C LYS A 95 8.29 13.87 -4.32
N ALA A 96 7.14 14.43 -4.72
CA ALA A 96 5.97 14.51 -3.86
C ALA A 96 5.46 13.11 -3.45
N VAL A 97 5.38 12.15 -4.39
CA VAL A 97 5.00 10.77 -4.08
C VAL A 97 6.02 10.09 -3.16
N LEU A 98 7.33 10.20 -3.45
CA LEU A 98 8.37 9.64 -2.59
C LEU A 98 8.31 10.22 -1.17
N TYR A 99 8.08 11.53 -1.04
CA TYR A 99 7.84 12.16 0.26
C TYR A 99 6.61 11.57 0.96
N GLY A 100 5.51 11.35 0.25
CA GLY A 100 4.34 10.66 0.79
C GLY A 100 4.63 9.23 1.25
N VAL A 101 5.43 8.48 0.50
CA VAL A 101 5.89 7.12 0.86
C VAL A 101 6.72 7.15 2.16
N GLU A 102 7.63 8.11 2.31
CA GLU A 102 8.40 8.27 3.55
C GLU A 102 7.46 8.57 4.73
N LYS A 103 6.53 9.52 4.56
CA LYS A 103 5.59 9.94 5.60
C LYS A 103 4.57 8.88 5.99
N ILE A 104 4.17 8.01 5.07
CA ILE A 104 3.25 6.94 5.40
C ILE A 104 3.94 5.78 6.11
N LEU A 105 5.21 5.50 5.80
CA LEU A 105 6.00 4.48 6.48
C LEU A 105 6.24 4.84 7.94
N GLU A 106 6.42 6.12 8.26
CA GLU A 106 6.53 6.66 9.62
C GLU A 106 5.27 6.39 10.49
N LYS A 107 4.10 6.12 9.88
CA LYS A 107 2.84 5.89 10.62
C LYS A 107 2.70 4.48 11.15
N PHE A 108 3.47 3.52 10.63
CA PHE A 108 3.36 2.14 11.08
C PHE A 108 4.00 1.96 12.45
N SER A 109 3.31 1.24 13.33
CA SER A 109 3.78 0.91 14.68
C SER A 109 5.05 0.05 14.73
N ARG A 110 5.42 -0.58 13.61
CA ARG A 110 6.57 -1.47 13.47
C ARG A 110 7.19 -1.33 12.08
N GLN A 111 8.48 -1.65 11.98
CA GLN A 111 9.17 -1.68 10.70
C GLN A 111 8.62 -2.81 9.81
N PRO A 112 8.29 -2.53 8.53
CA PRO A 112 7.94 -3.55 7.55
C PRO A 112 9.12 -4.46 7.25
N ASP A 113 8.87 -5.77 7.15
CA ASP A 113 9.89 -6.72 6.70
C ASP A 113 10.03 -6.67 5.16
N LEU A 114 8.96 -6.28 4.47
CA LEU A 114 8.91 -6.07 3.02
C LEU A 114 7.96 -4.91 2.70
N VAL A 115 8.39 -4.03 1.80
CA VAL A 115 7.54 -2.99 1.21
C VAL A 115 7.37 -3.29 -0.27
N MET A 116 6.12 -3.28 -0.72
CA MET A 116 5.72 -3.39 -2.13
C MET A 116 5.14 -2.05 -2.56
N LEU A 117 5.77 -1.43 -3.56
CA LEU A 117 5.29 -0.19 -4.18
C LEU A 117 4.66 -0.57 -5.52
N ASP A 118 3.44 -0.12 -5.80
CA ASP A 118 2.89 -0.12 -7.16
C ASP A 118 3.36 1.16 -7.87
N GLY A 119 3.87 1.05 -9.10
CA GLY A 119 4.55 2.15 -9.79
C GLY A 119 5.10 1.80 -11.18
#